data_AF-A0A7C4MD07-F1
#
_entry.id   AF-A0A7C4MD07-F1
#
_cell.length_a   1.000
_cell.length_b   1.000
_cell.length_c   1.000
_cell.angle_alpha   90.00
_cell.angle_beta   90.00
_cell.angle_gamma   90.00
#
_symmetry.space_group_name_H-M   'P 1'
#
loop_
_entity.id
_entity.type
_entity.pdbx_description
1 polymer ?
#
loop_
_entity_poly.entity_id
_entity_poly.type
_entity_poly.pdbx_seq_one_letter_code
_entity_poly.pdbx_strand_id
1 'polypeptide(L)' 'MNVFSLLSSEVVCSRLFRTVRWGGGVYCPKCGSRSIKGHGGYRCGLKRYFCKSCRKTFNDKTGTIFHYSRLSLRE' A
#
# COMPACT_ATOMS: atom_id res chain seq x y z
N MET A 1 -23.90 6.16 3.98
CA MET A 1 -22.83 5.15 3.77
C MET A 1 -22.52 4.49 5.09
N ASN A 2 -22.56 3.16 5.17
CA ASN A 2 -22.22 2.44 6.39
C ASN A 2 -20.69 2.32 6.50
N VAL A 3 -20.08 2.88 7.55
CA VAL A 3 -18.63 2.80 7.79
C VAL A 3 -18.15 1.34 7.88
N PHE A 4 -18.99 0.42 8.36
CA PHE A 4 -18.65 -1.00 8.49
C PHE A 4 -18.41 -1.69 7.13
N SER A 5 -18.97 -1.18 6.02
CA SER A 5 -18.68 -1.76 4.71
C SER A 5 -17.24 -1.49 4.24
N LEU A 6 -16.56 -0.48 4.81
CA LEU A 6 -15.18 -0.10 4.46
C LEU A 6 -14.13 -1.06 5.01
N LEU A 7 -14.48 -1.94 5.95
CA LEU A 7 -13.60 -2.96 6.53
C LEU A 7 -14.12 -4.39 6.28
N SER A 8 -14.96 -4.55 5.26
CA SER A 8 -15.68 -5.79 4.96
C SER A 8 -14.80 -6.96 4.48
N SER A 9 -13.61 -6.67 3.93
CA SER A 9 -12.66 -7.70 3.47
C SER A 9 -11.25 -7.15 3.41
N GLU A 10 -10.25 -8.04 3.40
CA GLU A 10 -8.83 -7.65 3.27
C GLU A 10 -8.55 -6.84 1.99
N VAL A 11 -9.27 -7.12 0.90
CA VAL A 11 -9.14 -6.37 -0.36
C VAL A 11 -9.65 -4.95 -0.21
N VAL A 12 -10.77 -4.76 0.50
CA VAL A 12 -11.33 -3.43 0.77
C VAL A 12 -10.42 -2.68 1.75
N CYS A 13 -9.95 -3.33 2.81
CA CYS A 13 -8.97 -2.76 3.74
C CYS A 13 -7.69 -2.33 3.00
N SER A 14 -7.15 -3.17 2.10
CA SER A 14 -5.96 -2.83 1.30
C SER A 14 -6.18 -1.61 0.39
N ARG A 15 -7.37 -1.46 -0.19
CA ARG A 15 -7.71 -0.28 -1.00
C ARG A 15 -7.84 0.96 -0.12
N LEU A 16 -8.58 0.87 0.98
CA LEU A 16 -8.77 1.97 1.93
C LEU A 16 -7.43 2.44 2.50
N PHE A 17 -6.59 1.50 2.95
CA PHE A 17 -5.27 1.77 3.50
C PHE A 17 -4.39 2.53 2.50
N ARG A 18 -4.42 2.14 1.22
CA ARG A 18 -3.71 2.84 0.16
C ARG A 18 -4.24 4.24 -0.07
N THR A 19 -5.55 4.42 -0.09
CA THR A 19 -6.19 5.74 -0.23
C THR A 19 -5.78 6.66 0.91
N VAL A 20 -5.76 6.17 2.15
CA VAL A 20 -5.32 6.96 3.31
C VAL A 20 -3.83 7.30 3.23
N ARG A 21 -2.96 6.35 2.86
CA ARG A 21 -1.51 6.61 2.78
C ARG A 21 -1.11 7.54 1.64
N TRP A 22 -1.78 7.45 0.50
CA TRP A 22 -1.35 8.06 -0.75
C TRP A 22 -2.50 8.75 -1.49
N GLY A 23 -3.39 9.44 -0.75
CA GLY A 23 -4.49 10.21 -1.33
C GLY A 23 -4.02 11.30 -2.30
N GLY A 24 -2.81 11.83 -2.11
CA GLY A 24 -2.14 12.79 -3.01
C GLY A 24 -1.19 12.15 -4.04
N GLY A 25 -1.27 10.83 -4.23
CA GLY A 25 -0.39 10.07 -5.12
C GLY A 25 0.72 9.31 -4.40
N VAL A 26 1.16 8.21 -5.01
CA VAL A 26 2.15 7.29 -4.44
C VAL A 26 3.54 7.92 -4.48
N TYR A 27 4.23 7.91 -3.34
CA TYR A 27 5.64 8.26 -3.23
C TYR A 27 6.44 7.13 -2.60
N CYS A 28 7.74 7.10 -2.85
CA CYS A 28 8.64 6.08 -2.30
C CYS A 28 8.86 6.33 -0.80
N PRO A 29 8.47 5.42 0.10
CA PRO A 29 8.68 5.61 1.54
C PRO A 29 10.16 5.61 1.96
N LYS A 30 11.06 5.17 1.08
CA LYS A 30 12.49 5.05 1.35
C LYS A 30 13.29 6.31 0.98
N CYS A 31 12.83 7.08 -0.02
CA CYS A 31 13.60 8.22 -0.54
C CYS A 31 12.74 9.45 -0.90
N GLY A 32 11.43 9.42 -0.68
CA GLY A 32 10.51 10.54 -0.95
C GLY A 32 10.16 10.77 -2.42
N SER A 33 10.87 10.13 -3.38
CA SER A 33 10.62 10.33 -4.81
C SER A 33 9.19 9.96 -5.24
N ARG A 34 8.62 10.76 -6.14
CA ARG A 34 7.34 10.49 -6.83
C ARG A 34 7.52 9.78 -8.18
N SER A 35 8.75 9.48 -8.59
CA SER A 35 9.04 8.75 -9.82
C SER A 35 8.79 7.24 -9.65
N ILE A 36 7.52 6.86 -9.66
CA ILE A 36 7.06 5.51 -9.32
C ILE A 36 6.51 4.78 -10.55
N LYS A 37 6.92 3.52 -10.75
CA LYS A 37 6.32 2.59 -11.70
C LYS A 37 5.48 1.56 -10.95
N GLY A 38 4.27 1.26 -11.45
CA GLY A 38 3.49 0.13 -10.97
C GLY A 38 4.23 -1.20 -11.21
N HIS A 39 4.28 -2.06 -10.19
CA HIS A 39 4.99 -3.35 -10.22
C HIS A 39 4.05 -4.53 -9.92
N GLY A 40 2.81 -4.40 -10.40
CA GLY A 40 1.77 -5.42 -10.30
C GLY A 40 1.09 -5.50 -8.92
N GLY A 41 0.18 -6.46 -8.82
CA GLY A 41 -0.48 -6.81 -7.57
C GLY A 41 0.45 -7.61 -6.65
N TYR A 42 0.01 -7.69 -5.39
CA TYR A 42 0.45 -8.64 -4.39
C TYR A 42 -0.79 -9.12 -3.63
N ARG A 43 -0.63 -10.23 -2.90
CA ARG A 43 -1.69 -10.95 -2.19
C ARG A 43 -2.77 -10.03 -1.59
N CYS A 44 -4.02 -10.47 -1.67
CA CYS A 44 -5.17 -9.83 -1.03
C CYS A 44 -5.38 -8.34 -1.37
N GLY A 45 -5.07 -7.93 -2.61
CA GLY A 45 -5.37 -6.58 -3.09
C GLY A 45 -4.27 -5.55 -2.83
N LEU A 46 -3.16 -5.96 -2.22
CA LEU A 46 -1.96 -5.15 -2.06
C LEU A 46 -1.33 -4.83 -3.43
N LYS A 47 -0.61 -3.72 -3.51
CA LYS A 47 0.12 -3.32 -4.71
C LYS A 47 1.62 -3.29 -4.45
N ARG A 48 2.39 -3.59 -5.49
CA ARG A 48 3.84 -3.41 -5.51
C ARG A 48 4.18 -2.24 -6.42
N TYR A 49 5.23 -1.54 -6.04
CA TYR A 49 5.74 -0.37 -6.70
C TYR A 49 7.25 -0.48 -6.85
N PHE A 50 7.75 0.11 -7.93
CA PHE A 50 9.18 0.26 -8.15
C PHE A 50 9.51 1.75 -8.20
N CYS A 51 10.41 2.20 -7.33
CA CYS A 51 10.91 3.57 -7.36
C CYS A 51 12.04 3.68 -8.38
N LYS A 52 11.88 4.52 -9.40
CA LYS A 52 12.90 4.73 -10.42
C LYS A 52 14.14 5.45 -9.88
N SER A 53 13.98 6.32 -8.86
CA SER A 53 15.10 7.07 -8.28
C SER A 53 16.05 6.20 -7.45
N CYS A 54 15.57 5.49 -6.42
CA CYS A 54 16.43 4.65 -5.58
C CYS A 54 16.54 3.18 -6.04
N ARG A 55 15.84 2.81 -7.12
CA ARG A 55 15.82 1.45 -7.70
C ARG A 55 15.39 0.34 -6.73
N LYS A 56 14.60 0.67 -5.70
CA LYS A 56 14.03 -0.29 -4.74
C LYS A 56 12.54 -0.49 -4.97
N THR A 57 12.06 -1.70 -4.67
CA THR A 57 10.64 -2.00 -4.61
C THR A 57 10.06 -1.68 -3.23
N PHE A 58 8.77 -1.39 -3.20
CA PHE A 58 7.99 -1.25 -1.97
C PHE A 58 6.53 -1.67 -2.25
N ASN A 59 5.77 -1.86 -1.18
CA ASN A 59 4.34 -2.16 -1.23
C ASN A 59 3.58 -1.25 -0.26
N ASP A 60 2.26 -1.42 -0.19
CA ASP A 60 1.41 -0.63 0.71
C ASP A 60 1.85 -0.69 2.19
N LYS A 61 2.42 -1.82 2.64
CA LYS A 61 2.90 -2.07 4.01
C LYS A 61 4.29 -1.51 4.30
N THR A 62 5.02 -1.02 3.30
CA THR A 62 6.41 -0.56 3.50
C THR A 62 6.45 0.72 4.35
N GLY A 63 7.23 0.70 5.42
CA GLY A 63 7.35 1.84 6.34
C GLY A 63 6.12 2.05 7.23
N THR A 64 5.44 0.96 7.61
CA THR A 64 4.32 0.95 8.56
C THR A 64 4.55 -0.11 9.63
N ILE A 65 3.69 -0.15 10.64
CA ILE A 65 3.70 -1.24 11.64
C ILE A 65 3.48 -2.64 11.02
N PHE A 66 2.90 -2.71 9.82
CA PHE A 66 2.69 -3.97 9.10
C PHE A 66 3.89 -4.37 8.24
N HIS A 67 4.96 -3.58 8.23
CA HIS A 67 6.14 -3.88 7.43
C HIS A 67 6.77 -5.20 7.86
N TYR A 68 7.01 -6.11 6.91
CA TYR A 68 7.44 -7.50 7.15
C TYR A 68 6.50 -8.39 7.98
N SER A 69 5.37 -7.87 8.44
CA SER A 69 4.38 -8.65 9.19
C SER A 69 3.52 -9.52 8.28
N ARG A 70 3.14 -10.70 8.80
CA ARG A 70 2.15 -11.59 8.19
C ARG A 70 0.71 -11.20 8.53
N LEU A 71 0.51 -10.28 9.48
CA LEU A 71 -0.82 -9.78 9.84
C LEU A 71 -1.49 -9.16 8.62
N SER A 72 -2.77 -9.47 8.42
CA SER A 72 -3.60 -8.83 7.41
C SER A 72 -3.90 -7.37 7.82
N LEU A 73 -4.43 -6.57 6.91
CA LEU A 73 -4.88 -5.21 7.20
C LEU A 73 -6.31 -5.17 7.79
N ARG A 74 -7.00 -6.31 7.83
CA ARG A 74 -8.33 -6.46 8.43
C ARG A 74 -8.30 -6.87 9.91
N GLU A 75 -7.30 -7.67 10.31
CA GLU A 75 -7.16 -8.25 11.65
C GLU A 75 -6.80 -7.24 12.73
#